data_AF-W1PZC2-F1
#
_entry.id   AF-W1PZC2-F1
#
_cell.length_a   1.000
_cell.length_b   1.000
_cell.length_c   1.000
_cell.angle_alpha   90.00
_cell.angle_beta   90.00
_cell.angle_gamma   90.00
#
_symmetry.space_group_name_H-M   'P 1'
#
loop_
_entity.id
_entity.type
_entity.pdbx_description
1 polymer ?
#
loop_
_entity_poly.entity_id
_entity_poly.type
_entity_poly.pdbx_seq_one_letter_code
_entity_poly.pdbx_strand_id
1 'polypeptide(L)'
;MAKANTTNASPTLLGEVVVIYDPLTDGPELLSKMASTLTVMGRNLVPLKVRELSIIGGTGAFHRARGYGLKQTYSIATATLNAIEHYNVTVIHY
;
A
#
# COMPACT_ATOMS: atom_id res chain seq x y z
N MET A 1 -22.86 39.66 16.46
CA MET A 1 -22.01 38.48 16.77
C MET A 1 -21.88 37.66 15.51
N ALA A 2 -20.69 37.57 14.90
CA ALA A 2 -20.46 36.81 13.67
C ALA A 2 -19.96 35.40 14.04
N LYS A 3 -20.64 34.36 13.54
CA LYS A 3 -20.31 32.96 13.78
C LYS A 3 -19.44 32.46 12.61
N ALA A 4 -18.20 32.08 12.89
CA ALA A 4 -17.30 31.54 11.88
C ALA A 4 -17.81 30.18 11.38
N ASN A 5 -17.80 29.99 10.06
CA ASN A 5 -18.21 28.75 9.43
C ASN A 5 -17.03 27.76 9.51
N THR A 6 -16.99 26.93 10.55
CA THR A 6 -15.91 25.95 10.74
C THR A 6 -16.28 24.63 10.07
N THR A 7 -15.65 24.30 8.96
CA THR A 7 -15.60 22.93 8.41
C THR A 7 -14.60 22.13 9.25
N ASN A 8 -15.10 21.37 10.22
CA ASN A 8 -14.28 20.62 11.19
C ASN A 8 -13.80 19.24 10.70
N ALA A 9 -13.88 18.94 9.40
CA ALA A 9 -13.40 17.67 8.87
C ALA A 9 -12.10 17.89 8.10
N SER A 10 -10.99 17.33 8.60
CA SER A 10 -9.79 17.24 7.77
C SER A 10 -10.06 16.25 6.64
N PRO A 11 -9.72 16.59 5.37
CA PRO A 11 -9.82 15.64 4.26
C PRO A 11 -8.80 14.49 4.38
N THR A 12 -7.88 14.60 5.33
CA THR A 12 -6.88 13.59 5.66
C THR A 12 -7.30 12.83 6.90
N LEU A 13 -7.15 11.50 6.86
CA LEU A 13 -7.43 10.58 7.96
C LEU A 13 -6.25 10.55 8.96
N LEU A 14 -5.88 11.72 9.50
CA LEU A 14 -4.72 11.84 10.38
C LEU A 14 -4.93 11.04 11.68
N GLY A 15 -3.97 10.18 12.01
CA GLY A 15 -4.02 9.33 13.20
C GLY A 15 -4.86 8.06 13.03
N GLU A 16 -5.48 7.84 11.87
CA GLU A 16 -6.19 6.60 11.59
C GLU A 16 -5.21 5.43 11.37
N VAL A 17 -5.54 4.29 11.98
CA VAL A 17 -4.82 3.03 11.78
C VAL A 17 -5.76 2.07 11.07
N VAL A 18 -5.39 1.67 9.86
CA VAL A 18 -6.16 0.73 9.05
C VAL A 18 -5.39 -0.58 8.97
N VAL A 19 -6.07 -1.69 9.26
CA VAL A 19 -5.55 -3.04 9.03
C VAL A 19 -6.22 -3.58 7.77
N ILE A 20 -5.42 -3.91 6.77
CA ILE A 20 -5.88 -4.26 5.42
C ILE A 20 -5.49 -5.70 5.11
N TYR A 21 -6.44 -6.48 4.59
CA TYR A 21 -6.21 -7.82 4.07
C TYR A 21 -6.64 -7.88 2.61
N ASP A 22 -5.76 -7.40 1.73
CA ASP A 22 -6.03 -7.31 0.31
C ASP A 22 -5.37 -8.49 -0.44
N PRO A 23 -6.08 -9.11 -1.40
CA PRO A 23 -5.49 -10.12 -2.26
C PRO A 23 -4.52 -9.46 -3.25
N LEU A 24 -3.31 -10.02 -3.39
CA LEU A 24 -2.42 -9.71 -4.49
C LEU A 24 -2.63 -10.73 -5.60
N THR A 25 -2.79 -10.26 -6.82
CA THR A 25 -3.13 -11.13 -7.94
C THR A 25 -2.28 -10.82 -9.16
N ASP A 26 -1.75 -11.85 -9.83
CA ASP A 26 -1.09 -11.71 -11.14
C ASP A 26 -2.13 -11.54 -12.27
N GLY A 27 -3.41 -11.75 -11.95
CA GLY A 27 -4.59 -11.75 -12.82
C GLY A 27 -5.87 -11.87 -11.96
N PRO A 28 -7.04 -12.23 -12.49
CA PRO A 28 -8.28 -12.29 -11.69
C PRO A 28 -8.41 -13.53 -10.78
N GLU A 29 -7.47 -14.49 -10.82
CA GLU A 29 -7.59 -15.74 -10.06
C GLU A 29 -7.03 -15.63 -8.63
N LEU A 30 -7.84 -16.06 -7.65
CA LEU A 30 -7.61 -15.88 -6.21
C LEU A 30 -6.78 -16.98 -5.53
N LEU A 31 -6.22 -17.94 -6.28
CA LEU A 31 -5.66 -19.18 -5.73
C LEU A 31 -4.23 -19.47 -6.20
N SER A 32 -3.34 -18.49 -6.03
CA SER A 32 -1.90 -18.77 -6.02
C SER A 32 -1.46 -19.09 -4.58
N LYS A 33 -0.89 -20.26 -4.34
CA LYS A 33 -0.40 -20.69 -3.03
C LYS A 33 0.78 -19.80 -2.59
N MET A 34 0.51 -18.82 -1.74
CA MET A 34 1.52 -17.91 -1.19
C MET A 34 2.32 -18.58 -0.08
N ALA A 35 3.51 -19.10 -0.39
CA ALA A 35 4.40 -19.76 0.59
C ALA A 35 5.55 -18.87 1.11
N SER A 36 5.68 -17.64 0.59
CA SER A 36 6.77 -16.71 0.92
C SER A 36 6.22 -15.31 1.08
N THR A 37 6.87 -14.48 1.90
CA THR A 37 6.41 -13.12 2.20
C THR A 37 7.52 -12.09 2.01
N LEU A 38 7.14 -10.84 1.74
CA LEU A 38 8.00 -9.67 1.80
C LEU A 38 7.43 -8.70 2.85
N THR A 39 8.31 -8.06 3.62
CA THR A 39 7.94 -7.02 4.57
C THR A 39 8.33 -5.67 3.99
N VAL A 40 7.34 -4.79 3.87
CA VAL A 40 7.49 -3.47 3.28
C VAL A 40 7.23 -2.40 4.34
N MET A 41 8.09 -1.39 4.42
CA MET A 41 7.93 -0.26 5.31
C MET A 41 8.32 1.03 4.61
N GLY A 42 7.51 2.08 4.76
CA GLY A 42 7.79 3.38 4.17
C GLY A 42 6.60 4.34 4.24
N ARG A 43 6.84 5.59 3.86
CA ARG A 43 5.77 6.59 3.76
C ARG A 43 4.99 6.38 2.47
N ASN A 44 3.71 6.06 2.60
CA ASN A 44 2.80 5.91 1.47
C ASN A 44 2.02 7.21 1.21
N LEU A 45 2.65 8.18 0.53
CA LEU A 45 2.01 9.45 0.16
C LEU A 45 1.08 9.28 -1.05
N VAL A 46 -0.16 8.87 -0.81
CA VAL A 46 -1.19 8.59 -1.84
C VAL A 46 -1.30 9.66 -2.95
N PRO A 47 -1.18 10.98 -2.69
CA PRO A 47 -1.25 12.00 -3.75
C PRO A 47 -0.14 11.91 -4.81
N LEU A 48 0.98 11.24 -4.51
CA LEU A 48 2.07 11.07 -5.47
C LEU A 48 1.72 9.98 -6.50
N LYS A 49 2.03 10.23 -7.77
CA LYS A 49 1.78 9.29 -8.88
C LYS A 49 2.50 7.95 -8.70
N VAL A 50 3.75 7.98 -8.24
CA VAL A 50 4.57 6.79 -7.98
C VAL A 50 5.19 6.95 -6.59
N ARG A 51 5.12 5.90 -5.78
CA ARG A 51 5.65 5.91 -4.41
C ARG A 51 6.59 4.73 -4.23
N GLU A 52 7.78 4.99 -3.71
CA GLU A 52 8.73 3.96 -3.36
C GLU A 52 8.50 3.53 -1.90
N LEU A 53 8.46 2.23 -1.67
CA LEU A 53 8.44 1.64 -0.34
C LEU A 53 9.61 0.67 -0.20
N SER A 54 10.30 0.71 0.94
CA SER A 54 11.47 -0.13 1.17
C SER A 54 11.06 -1.55 1.55
N ILE A 55 11.75 -2.54 0.98
CA ILE A 55 11.64 -3.94 1.39
C ILE A 55 12.70 -4.17 2.45
N ILE A 56 12.24 -4.45 3.67
CA ILE A 56 13.10 -4.58 4.86
C ILE A 56 13.32 -6.04 5.28
N GLY A 57 12.65 -6.99 4.62
CA GLY A 57 12.83 -8.41 4.89
C GLY A 57 11.87 -9.29 4.09
N GLY A 58 11.97 -10.60 4.33
CA GLY A 58 11.10 -11.60 3.73
C GLY A 58 11.28 -12.99 4.35
N THR A 59 10.37 -13.89 4.01
CA THR A 59 10.36 -15.29 4.47
C THR A 59 10.31 -16.25 3.29
N GLY A 60 10.62 -17.53 3.53
CA GLY A 60 10.64 -18.56 2.48
C GLY A 60 11.69 -18.27 1.41
N ALA A 61 11.28 -18.24 0.14
CA ALA A 61 12.15 -17.95 -1.00
C ALA A 61 12.79 -16.56 -0.93
N PHE A 62 12.22 -15.63 -0.14
CA PHE A 62 12.72 -14.28 0.05
C PHE A 62 13.47 -14.12 1.38
N HIS A 63 14.07 -15.19 1.90
CA HIS A 63 14.89 -15.10 3.10
C HIS A 63 16.01 -14.07 2.90
N ARG A 64 16.17 -13.16 3.88
CA ARG A 64 17.12 -12.03 3.84
C ARG A 64 16.90 -11.03 2.69
N ALA A 65 15.70 -10.99 2.12
CA ALA A 65 15.36 -10.06 1.05
C ALA A 65 15.58 -8.58 1.43
N ARG A 66 16.13 -7.83 0.48
CA ARG A 66 16.27 -6.35 0.51
C ARG A 66 15.94 -5.78 -0.87
N GLY A 67 15.42 -4.56 -0.92
CA GLY A 67 15.09 -3.91 -2.18
C GLY A 67 14.05 -2.82 -2.00
N TYR A 68 13.27 -2.59 -3.06
CA TYR A 68 12.25 -1.55 -3.08
C TYR A 68 11.07 -1.96 -3.96
N GLY A 69 9.89 -1.44 -3.63
CA GLY A 69 8.68 -1.56 -4.43
C GLY A 69 8.21 -0.18 -4.90
N LEU A 70 7.97 -0.04 -6.20
CA LEU A 70 7.29 1.11 -6.78
C LEU A 70 5.80 0.83 -6.84
N LYS A 71 5.02 1.67 -6.18
CA LYS A 71 3.57 1.55 -6.06
C LYS A 71 2.89 2.71 -6.79
N GLN A 72 1.88 2.40 -7.61
CA GLN A 72 1.05 3.37 -8.33
C GLN A 72 -0.42 3.09 -8.06
N THR A 73 -1.22 4.12 -7.82
CA THR A 73 -2.67 3.95 -7.59
C THR A 73 -3.37 4.22 -8.90
N TYR A 74 -4.05 3.21 -9.42
CA TYR A 74 -4.78 3.29 -10.67
C TYR A 74 -6.15 3.93 -10.46
N SER A 75 -6.87 3.51 -9.42
CA SER A 75 -8.17 4.06 -9.06
C SER A 75 -8.42 3.98 -7.56
N ILE A 76 -9.25 4.89 -7.06
CA ILE A 76 -9.78 4.89 -5.69
C ILE A 76 -11.28 5.18 -5.77
N ALA A 77 -12.08 4.28 -5.22
CA ALA A 77 -13.50 4.51 -4.98
C ALA A 77 -13.66 5.14 -3.60
N THR A 78 -13.74 6.48 -3.53
CA THR A 78 -13.77 7.21 -2.24
C THR A 78 -14.98 6.88 -1.36
N ALA A 79 -16.08 6.42 -1.94
CA ALA A 79 -17.27 6.00 -1.19
C ALA A 79 -17.07 4.70 -0.39
N THR A 80 -16.23 3.78 -0.89
CA THR A 80 -15.96 2.47 -0.26
C THR A 80 -14.53 2.34 0.25
N LEU A 81 -13.67 3.32 -0.05
CA LEU A 81 -12.23 3.33 0.17
C LEU A 81 -11.47 2.18 -0.53
N ASN A 82 -12.08 1.54 -1.52
CA ASN A 82 -11.42 0.51 -2.32
C ASN A 82 -10.43 1.16 -3.30
N ALA A 83 -9.22 0.62 -3.37
CA ALA A 83 -8.19 1.08 -4.30
C ALA A 83 -7.68 -0.06 -5.18
N ILE A 84 -7.36 0.26 -6.44
CA ILE A 84 -6.61 -0.64 -7.32
C ILE A 84 -5.19 -0.08 -7.44
N GLU A 85 -4.22 -0.92 -7.11
CA GLU A 85 -2.83 -0.50 -6.97
C GLU A 85 -1.90 -1.43 -7.74
N HIS A 86 -0.98 -0.85 -8.50
CA HIS A 86 0.04 -1.56 -9.24
C HIS A 86 1.35 -1.52 -8.45
N TYR A 87 1.96 -2.69 -8.23
CA TYR A 87 3.25 -2.83 -7.57
C TYR A 87 4.30 -3.38 -8.55
N ASN A 88 5.41 -2.67 -8.71
CA ASN A 88 6.61 -3.16 -9.38
C ASN A 88 7.71 -3.33 -8.34
N VAL A 89 8.11 -4.58 -8.07
CA VAL A 89 8.91 -4.95 -6.91
C VAL A 89 10.27 -5.48 -7.37
N THR A 90 11.35 -4.84 -6.93
CA THR A 90 12.73 -5.28 -7.17
C THR A 90 13.32 -5.81 -5.87
N VAL A 91 13.73 -7.08 -5.87
CA VAL A 91 14.26 -7.78 -4.67
C VAL A 91 15.61 -8.41 -4.97
N ILE A 92 16.53 -8.27 -4.02
CA ILE A 92 17.75 -9.06 -3.92
C ILE A 92 17.59 -10.00 -2.72
N HIS A 93 17.78 -11.29 -2.94
CA HIS A 93 17.70 -12.34 -1.92
C HIS A 93 18.70 -13.49 -2.23
N TYR A 94 18.87 -14.43 -1.30
CA TYR A 94 19.84 -15.53 -1.37
C TYR A 94 19.17 -16.89 -1.20
#